data_AF-A0A173UFH7-F1
#
_entry.id   AF-A0A173UFH7-F1
#
_cell.length_a   1.000
_cell.length_b   1.000
_cell.length_c   1.000
_cell.angle_alpha   90.00
_cell.angle_beta   90.00
_cell.angle_gamma   90.00
#
_symmetry.space_group_name_H-M   'P 1'
#
loop_
_entity.id
_entity.type
_entity.pdbx_description
1 polymer ?
#
loop_
_entity_poly.entity_id
_entity_poly.type
_entity_poly.pdbx_seq_one_letter_code
_entity_poly.pdbx_strand_id
1 'polypeptide(L)' 'MKKKLIKCPYCGSAGGVCNEFKVSGIDYYKFDGSIDGKEITGPYEHTKYVECIDCGKRIMTYEEFVENYI' A
#
# COMPACT_ATOMS: atom_id res chain seq x y z
N MET A 1 14.02 18.48 -0.46
CA MET A 1 13.27 17.42 0.23
C MET A 1 11.99 18.02 0.79
N LYS A 2 10.81 17.58 0.33
CA LYS A 2 9.55 17.96 0.99
C LYS A 2 9.54 17.32 2.39
N LYS A 3 8.97 18.02 3.36
CA LYS A 3 8.98 17.62 4.78
C LYS A 3 8.08 16.38 4.95
N LYS A 4 8.66 15.24 5.36
CA LYS A 4 7.90 14.02 5.68
C LYS A 4 6.90 14.32 6.81
N LEU A 5 5.64 14.00 6.59
CA LEU A 5 4.58 14.01 7.60
C LEU A 5 4.88 12.91 8.62
N ILE A 6 4.96 13.32 9.88
CA ILE A 6 5.17 12.42 11.02
C ILE A 6 3.86 12.11 11.78
N LYS A 7 2.77 12.83 11.44
CA LYS A 7 1.43 12.66 12.01
C LYS A 7 0.36 13.00 10.95
N CYS A 8 -0.82 12.42 11.10
CA CYS A 8 -2.01 12.72 10.31
C CYS A 8 -2.45 14.18 10.57
N PRO A 9 -2.63 15.01 9.53
CA PRO A 9 -3.04 16.41 9.69
C PRO A 9 -4.51 16.57 10.10
N TYR A 10 -5.31 15.51 10.00
CA TYR A 10 -6.75 15.56 10.30
C TYR A 10 -7.09 15.11 11.73
N CYS A 11 -6.49 14.02 12.21
CA CYS A 11 -6.78 13.47 13.54
C CYS A 11 -5.58 13.51 14.51
N GLY A 12 -4.40 13.94 14.06
CA GLY A 12 -3.19 14.00 14.87
C GLY A 12 -2.52 12.65 15.14
N SER A 13 -3.05 11.54 14.62
CA SER A 13 -2.48 10.21 14.83
C SER A 13 -1.07 10.06 14.24
N ALA A 14 -0.22 9.30 14.90
CA ALA A 14 1.10 8.87 14.40
C ALA A 14 1.10 7.40 13.92
N GLY A 15 -0.07 6.76 13.78
CA GLY A 15 -0.20 5.33 13.44
C GLY A 15 0.30 4.96 12.04
N GLY A 16 0.22 5.90 11.09
CA GLY A 16 0.74 5.74 9.74
C GLY A 16 -0.32 5.92 8.66
N VAL A 17 -0.02 5.39 7.48
CA VAL A 17 -0.86 5.51 6.28
C VAL A 17 -0.99 4.17 5.56
N CYS A 18 -2.07 3.99 4.81
CA CYS A 18 -2.30 2.83 3.95
C CYS A 18 -2.55 3.24 2.50
N ASN A 19 -2.14 2.37 1.59
CA ASN A 19 -2.53 2.36 0.19
C ASN A 19 -3.16 0.99 -0.08
N GLU A 20 -4.36 0.96 -0.66
CA GLU A 20 -4.94 -0.30 -1.11
C GLU A 20 -4.37 -0.61 -2.50
N PHE A 21 -3.92 -1.84 -2.71
CA PHE A 21 -3.46 -2.29 -4.01
C PHE A 21 -4.06 -3.64 -4.37
N LYS A 22 -4.18 -3.89 -5.67
CA LYS A 22 -4.68 -5.13 -6.27
C LYS A 22 -3.66 -5.63 -7.26
N VAL A 23 -3.51 -6.95 -7.31
CA VAL A 23 -2.61 -7.62 -8.24
C VAL A 23 -3.18 -8.99 -8.57
N SER A 24 -3.02 -9.40 -9.82
CA SER A 24 -3.33 -10.76 -10.26
C SER A 24 -2.07 -11.60 -10.19
N GLY A 25 -2.19 -12.83 -9.68
CA GLY A 25 -1.10 -13.78 -9.57
C GLY A 25 -1.58 -15.22 -9.49
N ILE A 26 -0.63 -16.14 -9.52
CA ILE A 26 -0.81 -17.58 -9.45
C ILE A 26 0.00 -18.09 -8.26
N ASP A 27 -0.65 -18.85 -7.38
CA ASP A 27 0.03 -19.64 -6.35
C ASP A 27 0.18 -21.08 -6.88
N TYR A 28 1.41 -21.59 -6.81
CA TYR A 28 1.74 -22.96 -7.20
C TYR A 28 1.82 -23.82 -5.94
N TYR A 29 1.21 -25.00 -6.00
CA TYR A 29 1.20 -25.98 -4.92
C TYR A 29 1.64 -27.34 -5.43
N LYS A 30 2.31 -28.11 -4.58
CA LYS A 30 2.57 -29.53 -4.84
C LYS A 30 1.30 -30.35 -4.56
N PHE A 31 1.29 -31.60 -5.03
CA PHE A 31 0.17 -32.52 -4.78
C PHE A 31 -0.07 -32.82 -3.30
N ASP A 32 0.94 -32.63 -2.44
CA ASP A 32 0.80 -32.74 -0.99
C ASP A 32 0.23 -31.49 -0.32
N GLY A 33 -0.12 -30.45 -1.08
CA GLY A 33 -0.68 -29.19 -0.60
C GLY A 33 0.36 -28.17 -0.12
N SER A 34 1.65 -28.48 -0.15
CA SER A 34 2.70 -27.50 0.19
C SER A 34 2.85 -26.42 -0.89
N ILE A 35 3.18 -25.18 -0.46
CA ILE A 35 3.45 -24.07 -1.39
C ILE A 35 4.74 -24.36 -2.15
N ASP A 36 4.66 -24.30 -3.47
CA ASP A 36 5.77 -24.51 -4.40
C ASP A 36 6.30 -23.19 -4.98
N GLY A 37 5.45 -22.15 -5.04
CA GLY A 37 5.86 -20.82 -5.49
C GLY A 37 4.70 -19.85 -5.68
N LYS A 38 5.04 -18.63 -6.09
CA LYS A 38 4.09 -17.57 -6.44
C LYS A 38 4.60 -16.84 -7.67
N GLU A 39 3.69 -16.53 -8.59
CA GLU A 39 3.97 -15.71 -9.78
C GLU A 39 2.97 -14.56 -9.85
N ILE A 40 3.46 -13.35 -10.10
CA ILE A 40 2.60 -12.20 -10.39
C ILE A 40 2.37 -12.14 -11.89
N THR A 41 1.11 -12.24 -12.31
CA THR A 41 0.72 -12.31 -13.73
C THR A 41 0.06 -11.04 -14.24
N GLY A 42 -0.26 -10.09 -13.35
CA GLY A 42 -0.85 -8.79 -13.70
C GLY A 42 -0.07 -7.59 -13.15
N PRO A 43 -0.43 -6.37 -13.56
CA PRO A 43 0.15 -5.16 -13.01
C PRO A 43 -0.26 -4.97 -11.54
N TYR A 44 0.57 -4.24 -10.79
CA TYR A 44 0.17 -3.71 -9.49
C TYR A 44 -0.74 -2.49 -9.71
N GLU A 45 -2.00 -2.61 -9.30
CA GLU A 45 -2.97 -1.53 -9.33
C GLU A 45 -3.09 -0.92 -7.94
N HIS A 46 -2.62 0.30 -7.75
CA HIS A 46 -2.72 1.02 -6.48
C HIS A 46 -3.93 1.96 -6.47
N THR A 47 -4.52 2.19 -5.30
CA THR A 47 -5.45 3.32 -5.13
C THR A 47 -4.71 4.61 -5.38
N LYS A 48 -5.39 5.56 -6.03
CA LYS A 48 -4.84 6.89 -6.34
C LYS A 48 -4.43 7.68 -5.09
N TYR A 49 -4.94 7.30 -3.92
CA TYR A 49 -4.74 8.01 -2.67
C TYR A 49 -4.16 7.09 -1.61
N VAL A 50 -3.47 7.74 -0.68
CA VAL A 50 -2.95 7.18 0.57
C VAL A 50 -3.76 7.77 1.71
N GLU A 51 -4.25 6.93 2.62
CA GLU A 51 -5.20 7.31 3.67
C GLU A 51 -4.59 7.07 5.06
N CYS A 52 -5.02 7.83 6.06
CA CYS A 52 -4.63 7.58 7.45
C CYS A 52 -5.31 6.30 7.97
N ILE A 53 -4.54 5.38 8.57
CA ILE A 53 -5.06 4.10 9.06
C ILE A 53 -6.12 4.24 10.16
N ASP A 54 -6.09 5.34 10.92
CA ASP A 54 -6.98 5.52 12.08
C ASP A 54 -8.27 6.29 11.76
N CYS A 55 -8.21 7.25 10.82
CA CYS A 55 -9.36 8.11 10.52
C CYS A 55 -9.87 8.00 9.08
N GLY A 56 -9.21 7.22 8.22
CA GLY A 56 -9.60 7.00 6.82
C GLY A 56 -9.55 8.26 5.95
N LYS A 57 -8.99 9.38 6.45
CA LYS A 57 -8.86 10.60 5.65
C LYS A 57 -7.70 10.44 4.67
N ARG A 58 -7.95 10.80 3.41
CA ARG A 58 -6.93 10.91 2.36
C ARG A 58 -5.88 11.94 2.76
N ILE A 59 -4.61 11.54 2.70
CA ILE A 59 -3.47 12.34 3.11
C ILE A 59 -2.78 12.96 1.91
N MET A 60 -2.57 12.16 0.85
CA MET A 60 -1.90 12.56 -0.38
C MET A 60 -2.21 11.56 -1.50
N THR A 61 -1.77 11.85 -2.73
CA THR A 61 -1.82 10.84 -3.80
C THR A 61 -0.76 9.76 -3.60
N TYR A 62 -0.92 8.61 -4.26
CA TYR A 62 0.09 7.56 -4.22
C TYR A 62 1.41 8.01 -4.86
N GLU A 63 1.35 8.78 -5.93
CA GLU A 63 2.54 9.34 -6.59
C GLU A 63 3.30 10.28 -5.65
N GLU A 64 2.58 11.17 -4.96
CA GLU A 64 3.19 12.04 -3.94
C GLU A 64 3.79 11.21 -2.80
N PHE A 65 3.17 10.09 -2.41
CA PHE A 65 3.72 9.22 -1.40
C PHE A 65 5.02 8.54 -1.86
N VAL A 66 5.04 7.97 -3.07
CA VAL A 66 6.25 7.34 -3.64
C VAL A 66 7.40 8.36 -3.71
N GLU A 67 7.17 9.53 -4.31
CA GLU A 67 8.21 10.57 -4.46
C GLU A 67 8.85 11.05 -3.15
N ASN A 68 8.09 10.99 -2.04
CA ASN A 68 8.51 11.60 -0.79
C ASN A 68 8.95 10.60 0.28
N TYR A 69 8.57 9.32 0.17
CA TYR A 69 8.77 8.33 1.24
C TYR A 69 9.47 7.05 0.81
N ILE A 70 9.46 6.69 -0.48
CA ILE A 70 10.09 5.48 -1.04
C ILE A 70 11.31 5.89 -1.86
#